data_AF-A0A1H2ZXD9-F1
#
_entry.id   AF-A0A1H2ZXD9-F1
#
_cell.length_a   1.000
_cell.length_b   1.000
_cell.length_c   1.000
_cell.angle_alpha   90.00
_cell.angle_beta   90.00
_cell.angle_gamma   90.00
#
_symmetry.space_group_name_H-M   'P 1'
#
loop_
_entity.id
_entity.type
_entity.pdbx_description
1 polymer ?
#
loop_
_entity_poly.entity_id
_entity_poly.type
_entity_poly.pdbx_seq_one_letter_code
_entity_poly.pdbx_strand_id
1 'polypeptide(L)'
;MAISSNRIIGLTQELQIEQACHVNELHIGWHNEFAAQQQQKDPSGHYFRAPVVTWSRDGVTYQYVPTLQFVETNKGFEVDADRLVADIKRQLLIRGTQSVAA
;
A
#
# COMPACT_ATOMS: atom_id res chain seq x y z
N MET A 1 5.12 -23.27 -0.23
CA MET A 1 5.05 -22.81 1.18
C MET A 1 4.25 -21.53 1.20
N ALA A 2 3.06 -21.53 1.81
CA ALA A 2 2.22 -20.35 1.90
C ALA A 2 2.82 -19.39 2.92
N ILE A 3 3.35 -18.27 2.44
CA ILE A 3 3.82 -17.20 3.32
C ILE A 3 2.57 -16.52 3.85
N SER A 4 2.10 -16.96 5.02
CA SER A 4 1.15 -16.23 5.85
C SER A 4 1.85 -15.00 6.43
N SER A 5 2.26 -14.07 5.57
CA SER A 5 2.54 -12.70 5.98
C SER A 5 1.23 -12.14 6.48
N ASN A 6 1.21 -11.52 7.67
CA ASN A 6 0.06 -10.80 8.23
C ASN A 6 -0.40 -9.68 7.27
N ARG A 7 -1.11 -10.06 6.20
CA ARG A 7 -1.59 -9.18 5.15
C ARG A 7 -2.70 -8.30 5.72
N ILE A 8 -2.40 -7.00 5.82
CA ILE A 8 -3.39 -5.97 6.19
C ILE A 8 -4.50 -5.91 5.13
N ILE A 9 -4.17 -6.20 3.87
CA ILE A 9 -5.11 -6.28 2.75
C ILE A 9 -5.06 -7.71 2.18
N GLY A 10 -6.18 -8.42 2.24
CA GLY A 10 -6.29 -9.78 1.70
C GLY A 10 -6.57 -9.80 0.20
N LEU A 11 -6.34 -10.96 -0.45
CA LEU A 11 -6.54 -11.16 -1.90
C LEU A 11 -7.92 -10.72 -2.41
N THR A 12 -8.98 -10.94 -1.63
CA THR A 12 -10.35 -10.54 -1.99
C THR A 12 -10.54 -9.03 -1.95
N GLN A 13 -9.86 -8.33 -1.04
CA GLN A 13 -9.89 -6.87 -0.96
C GLN A 13 -9.06 -6.25 -2.11
N GLU A 14 -7.95 -6.87 -2.51
CA GLU A 14 -7.18 -6.46 -3.70
C GLU A 14 -8.07 -6.45 -4.95
N LEU A 15 -8.78 -7.56 -5.22
CA LEU A 15 -9.71 -7.70 -6.35
C LEU A 15 -10.87 -6.67 -6.34
N GLN A 16 -11.43 -6.38 -5.16
CA GLN A 16 -12.46 -5.34 -5.02
C GLN A 16 -11.91 -3.94 -5.30
N ILE A 17 -10.67 -3.67 -4.92
CA ILE A 17 -10.00 -2.39 -5.17
C ILE A 17 -9.65 -2.25 -6.65
N GLU A 18 -9.18 -3.31 -7.32
CA GLU A 18 -8.94 -3.33 -8.77
C GLU A 18 -10.18 -2.90 -9.55
N GLN A 19 -11.31 -3.54 -9.26
CA GLN A 19 -12.59 -3.25 -9.92
C GLN A 19 -13.06 -1.82 -9.64
N ALA A 20 -12.94 -1.34 -8.40
CA ALA A 20 -13.37 -0.01 -8.02
C ALA A 20 -12.48 1.11 -8.59
N CYS A 21 -11.19 0.83 -8.79
CA CYS A 21 -10.20 1.81 -9.27
C CYS A 21 -9.88 1.69 -10.76
N HIS A 22 -10.48 0.73 -11.47
CA HIS A 22 -10.21 0.42 -12.88
C HIS A 22 -8.71 0.21 -13.17
N VAL A 23 -8.04 -0.54 -12.30
CA VAL A 23 -6.64 -0.96 -12.46
C VAL A 23 -6.56 -2.48 -12.58
N ASN A 24 -5.48 -2.99 -13.16
CA ASN A 24 -5.23 -4.43 -13.31
C ASN A 24 -4.00 -4.84 -12.49
N GLU A 25 -3.88 -6.13 -12.19
CA GLU A 25 -2.71 -6.75 -11.54
C GLU A 25 -2.27 -6.04 -10.25
N LEU A 26 -3.22 -5.58 -9.45
CA LEU A 26 -2.97 -4.98 -8.15
C LEU A 26 -2.34 -6.03 -7.22
N HIS A 27 -1.14 -5.72 -6.76
CA HIS A 27 -0.42 -6.49 -5.78
C HIS A 27 -0.04 -5.61 -4.61
N ILE A 28 -0.44 -6.02 -3.41
CA ILE A 28 -0.08 -5.38 -2.15
C ILE A 28 0.68 -6.41 -1.31
N GLY A 29 1.97 -6.14 -1.13
CA GLY A 29 2.89 -7.11 -0.53
C GLY A 29 4.14 -6.48 0.05
N TRP A 30 5.04 -7.29 0.60
CA TRP A 30 6.34 -6.82 1.08
C TRP A 30 7.45 -7.28 0.15
N HIS A 31 8.21 -6.34 -0.41
CA HIS A 31 9.31 -6.62 -1.33
C HIS A 31 10.63 -6.14 -0.73
N ASN A 32 11.62 -7.03 -0.65
CA ASN A 32 12.92 -6.71 -0.05
C ASN A 32 13.70 -5.64 -0.80
N GLU A 33 13.45 -5.48 -2.10
CA GLU A 33 14.05 -4.44 -2.95
C GLU A 33 13.70 -3.02 -2.46
N PHE A 34 12.57 -2.86 -1.75
CA PHE A 34 12.11 -1.60 -1.20
C PHE A 34 12.33 -1.50 0.31
N ALA A 35 13.13 -2.40 0.92
CA ALA A 35 13.23 -2.53 2.36
C ALA A 35 13.51 -1.19 3.08
N ALA A 36 14.36 -0.34 2.52
CA ALA A 36 14.67 0.98 3.08
C ALA A 36 13.48 1.96 3.02
N GLN A 37 12.66 1.91 1.96
CA GLN A 37 11.48 2.78 1.80
C GLN A 37 10.28 2.27 2.61
N GLN A 38 10.22 0.95 2.82
CA GLN A 38 9.18 0.30 3.60
C GLN A 38 9.35 0.50 5.11
N GLN A 39 10.58 0.67 5.60
CA GLN A 39 10.83 0.89 7.02
C GLN A 39 10.43 2.31 7.43
N GLN A 40 9.37 2.41 8.22
CA GLN A 40 8.85 3.67 8.74
C GLN A 40 8.72 3.60 10.25
N LYS A 41 8.83 4.74 10.93
CA LYS A 41 8.73 4.81 12.38
C LYS A 41 7.37 5.36 12.78
N ASP A 42 6.82 4.80 13.85
CA ASP A 42 5.74 5.46 14.57
C ASP A 42 6.26 6.68 15.37
N PRO A 43 5.38 7.48 15.97
CA PRO A 43 5.80 8.59 16.83
C PRO A 43 6.60 8.18 18.08
N SER A 44 6.52 6.92 18.52
CA SER A 44 7.30 6.39 19.65
C SER A 44 8.71 5.93 19.27
N GLY A 45 9.01 5.86 17.97
CA GLY A 45 10.29 5.42 17.42
C GLY A 45 10.37 3.94 17.08
N HIS A 46 9.28 3.18 17.24
CA HIS A 46 9.17 1.78 16.83
C HIS A 46 9.06 1.65 15.31
N TYR A 47 9.73 0.65 14.76
CA TYR A 47 9.76 0.40 13.33
C TYR A 47 8.58 -0.46 12.86
N PHE A 48 7.94 -0.01 11.79
CA PHE A 48 6.89 -0.68 11.06
C PHE A 48 7.30 -0.83 9.59
N ARG A 49 6.72 -1.82 8.92
CA ARG A 49 7.01 -2.11 7.51
C ARG A 49 5.79 -1.84 6.64
N ALA A 50 5.85 -0.76 5.86
CA ALA A 50 4.83 -0.43 4.87
C ALA A 50 4.80 -1.47 3.74
N PRO A 51 3.63 -1.78 3.17
CA PRO A 51 3.55 -2.62 1.98
C PRO A 51 4.07 -1.85 0.76
N VAL A 52 4.45 -2.56 -0.29
CA VAL A 52 4.59 -2.02 -1.64
C VAL A 52 3.29 -2.30 -2.37
N VAL A 53 2.79 -1.30 -3.07
CA VAL A 53 1.56 -1.36 -3.86
C VAL A 53 1.97 -1.23 -5.31
N THR A 54 1.67 -2.25 -6.10
CA THR A 54 1.99 -2.33 -7.52
C THR A 54 0.70 -2.60 -8.30
N TRP A 55 0.49 -1.95 -9.44
CA TRP A 55 -0.64 -2.21 -10.33
C TRP A 55 -0.26 -1.83 -11.76
N SER A 56 -1.02 -2.33 -12.73
CA SER A 56 -0.93 -1.93 -14.13
C SER A 56 -2.16 -1.12 -14.56
N ARG A 57 -1.92 -0.11 -15.40
CA ARG A 57 -2.97 0.69 -16.04
C ARG A 57 -2.50 1.15 -17.41
N ASP A 58 -3.34 0.97 -18.43
CA ASP A 58 -3.03 1.31 -19.83
C ASP A 58 -1.69 0.71 -20.33
N GLY A 59 -1.36 -0.49 -19.85
CA GLY A 59 -0.11 -1.18 -20.20
C GLY A 59 1.14 -0.69 -19.46
N VAL A 60 1.01 0.29 -18.54
CA VAL A 60 2.09 0.81 -17.71
C VAL A 60 1.99 0.24 -16.30
N THR A 61 3.09 -0.30 -15.77
CA THR A 61 3.18 -0.76 -14.39
C THR A 61 3.60 0.40 -13.49
N TYR A 62 2.81 0.64 -12.45
CA TYR A 62 3.07 1.63 -11.41
C TYR A 62 3.38 0.92 -10.10
N GLN A 63 4.24 1.54 -9.31
CA GLN A 63 4.58 1.07 -7.98
C GLN A 63 4.72 2.27 -7.04
N TYR A 64 4.32 2.11 -5.78
CA TYR A 64 4.70 3.03 -4.72
C TYR A 64 4.63 2.37 -3.34
N VAL A 65 5.27 3.01 -2.36
CA VAL A 65 5.20 2.65 -0.95
C VAL A 65 4.38 3.72 -0.22
N PRO A 66 3.24 3.37 0.41
CA PRO A 66 2.42 4.32 1.15
C PRO A 66 3.12 4.74 2.45
N THR A 67 2.87 5.97 2.87
CA THR A 67 3.28 6.45 4.20
C THR A 67 2.30 5.90 5.24
N LEU A 68 2.83 5.20 6.25
CA LEU A 68 2.03 4.70 7.36
C LEU A 68 1.59 5.87 8.23
N GLN A 69 0.30 5.92 8.51
CA GLN A 69 -0.24 6.78 9.56
C GLN A 69 -0.55 5.92 10.77
N PHE A 70 -0.38 6.51 11.94
CA PHE A 70 -0.49 5.80 13.20
C PHE A 70 -1.56 6.44 14.08
N VAL A 71 -2.38 5.61 14.71
CA VAL A 71 -3.31 6.01 15.77
C VAL A 71 -2.76 5.57 17.12
N GLU A 72 -2.91 6.43 18.11
CA GLU A 72 -2.56 6.09 19.49
C GLU A 72 -3.63 5.18 20.09
N THR A 73 -3.19 4.12 20.76
CA THR A 73 -4.01 3.13 21.44
C THR A 73 -3.48 2.89 22.85
N ASN A 74 -4.25 2.18 23.68
CA ASN A 74 -3.82 1.80 25.03
C ASN A 74 -2.56 0.94 25.08
N LYS A 75 -2.09 0.40 23.94
CA LYS A 75 -0.89 -0.45 23.82
C LYS A 75 0.27 0.24 23.08
N GLY A 76 0.14 1.52 22.74
CA GLY A 76 1.09 2.26 21.90
C GLY A 76 0.46 2.64 20.57
N PHE A 77 1.25 2.74 19.51
CA PHE A 77 0.78 3.13 18.19
C PHE A 77 0.45 1.93 17.31
N GLU A 78 -0.69 1.98 16.65
CA GLU A 78 -1.09 1.02 15.63
C GLU A 78 -1.26 1.73 14.28
N VAL A 79 -1.04 1.00 13.18
CA VAL A 79 -1.23 1.54 11.84
C VAL A 79 -2.73 1.79 11.63
N ASP A 80 -3.07 3.00 11.18
CA ASP A 80 -4.42 3.35 10.75
C ASP A 80 -4.73 2.65 9.43
N ALA A 81 -5.32 1.45 9.53
CA ALA A 81 -5.62 0.62 8.37
C ALA A 81 -6.62 1.27 7.42
N ASP A 82 -7.62 1.99 7.95
CA ASP A 82 -8.63 2.67 7.14
C ASP A 82 -8.01 3.81 6.32
N ARG A 83 -7.14 4.62 6.94
CA ARG A 83 -6.40 5.66 6.22
C ARG A 83 -5.41 5.10 5.21
N LEU A 84 -4.75 3.98 5.54
CA LEU A 84 -3.86 3.30 4.60
C LEU A 84 -4.63 2.85 3.35
N VAL A 85 -5.78 2.19 3.53
CA VAL A 85 -6.64 1.75 2.41
C VAL A 85 -7.16 2.96 1.61
N ALA A 86 -7.55 4.04 2.29
CA ALA A 86 -8.03 5.25 1.63
C ALA A 86 -6.92 5.94 0.81
N ASP A 87 -5.69 6.00 1.33
CA ASP A 87 -4.54 6.51 0.58
C ASP A 87 -4.24 5.64 -0.64
N ILE A 88 -4.29 4.31 -0.49
CA ILE A 88 -4.12 3.37 -1.60
C ILE A 88 -5.11 3.64 -2.72
N LYS A 89 -6.41 3.66 -2.42
CA LYS A 89 -7.44 3.97 -3.40
C LYS A 89 -7.20 5.32 -4.08
N ARG A 90 -6.82 6.34 -3.30
CA ARG A 90 -6.51 7.67 -3.84
C ARG A 90 -5.34 7.62 -4.83
N GLN A 91 -4.24 6.94 -4.49
CA GLN A 91 -3.07 6.84 -5.37
C GLN A 91 -3.38 6.07 -6.65
N LEU A 92 -4.16 4.98 -6.58
CA LEU A 92 -4.59 4.23 -7.76
C LEU A 92 -5.38 5.11 -8.76
N LEU A 93 -6.23 6.00 -8.25
CA LEU A 93 -7.02 6.92 -9.06
C LEU A 93 -6.18 8.08 -9.63
N ILE A 94 -5.28 8.67 -8.84
CA ILE A 94 -4.47 9.84 -9.22
C ILE A 94 -3.29 9.47 -10.13
N ARG A 95 -2.54 8.42 -9.78
CA ARG A 95 -1.32 8.04 -10.53
C ARG A 95 -1.63 7.38 -11.87
N GLY A 96 -2.88 7.02 -12.12
CA GLY A 96 -3.37 6.65 -13.43
C GLY A 96 -3.82 7.82 -14.33
N THR A 97 -3.74 9.07 -13.86
CA THR A 97 -4.05 10.27 -14.65
C THR A 97 -2.84 11.17 -14.93
N GLN A 98 -1.66 10.87 -14.37
CA GLN A 98 -0.43 11.54 -14.78
C GLN A 98 0.13 10.89 -16.05
N SER A 99 -0.50 11.23 -17.17
CA SER A 99 0.18 11.37 -18.45
C SER A 99 1.32 12.38 -18.24
N VAL A 100 2.54 11.87 -18.07
CA VAL A 100 3.74 12.70 -18.14
C VAL A 100 3.84 13.19 -19.58
N ALA A 101 3.36 14.40 -19.81
CA ALA A 101 3.87 15.23 -20.87
C ALA A 101 5.33 15.57 -20.51
N ALA A 102 6.27 14.99 -21.25
CA ALA A 102 7.61 15.51 -21.46
C ALA A 102 8.14 14.94 -22.78
#